data_AF-A0A2T2UG69-F1
#
_entry.id   AF-A0A2T2UG69-F1
#
_cell.length_a   1.000
_cell.length_b   1.000
_cell.length_c   1.000
_cell.angle_alpha   90.00
_cell.angle_beta   90.00
_cell.angle_gamma   90.00
#
_symmetry.space_group_name_H-M   'P 1'
#
loop_
_entity.id
_entity.type
_entity.pdbx_description
1 polymer ?
#
loop_
_entity_poly.entity_id
_entity_poly.type
_entity_poly.pdbx_seq_one_letter_code
_entity_poly.pdbx_strand_id
1 'polypeptide(L)'
;MRDQGRGVPDRIAAVAAHHYDLQYLLYSVALHRHLRQVLPGYDPATHLGGVLYLFVRGLDRDGDHGVFADRPEPALVEALDALLDGRAETT
;
A
#
# COMPACT_ATOMS: atom_id res chain seq x y z
N MET A 1 25.94 -10.20 -28.78
CA MET A 1 26.08 -8.73 -28.67
C MET A 1 24.89 -8.25 -27.86
N ARG A 2 25.16 -7.58 -26.74
CA ARG A 2 24.21 -7.23 -25.69
C ARG A 2 23.24 -6.17 -26.22
N ASP A 3 21.93 -6.41 -26.11
CA ASP A 3 20.94 -5.33 -26.08
C ASP A 3 20.54 -5.15 -24.62
N GLN A 4 21.25 -4.23 -23.96
CA GLN A 4 20.96 -3.71 -22.64
C GLN A 4 19.95 -2.58 -22.79
N GLY A 5 18.91 -2.54 -21.94
CA GLY A 5 18.21 -1.26 -21.71
C GLY A 5 16.69 -1.27 -21.71
N ARG A 6 15.99 -2.38 -21.41
CA ARG A 6 14.59 -2.26 -20.98
C ARG A 6 14.58 -1.73 -19.54
N GLY A 7 14.76 -0.42 -19.39
CA GLY A 7 14.58 0.26 -18.13
C GLY A 7 13.24 -0.16 -17.55
N VAL A 8 13.28 -0.80 -16.39
CA VAL A 8 12.08 -0.99 -15.58
C VAL A 8 11.50 0.43 -15.43
N PRO A 9 10.27 0.71 -15.93
CA PRO A 9 9.70 2.03 -15.78
C PRO A 9 9.79 2.42 -14.31
N ASP A 10 10.18 3.66 -14.05
CA ASP A 10 10.35 4.20 -12.70
C ASP A 10 9.17 3.72 -11.85
N ARG A 11 9.45 2.94 -10.81
CA ARG A 11 8.45 2.12 -10.11
C ARG A 11 7.42 3.01 -9.42
N ILE A 12 7.86 4.20 -9.03
CA ILE A 12 7.05 5.29 -8.54
C ILE A 12 6.09 5.78 -9.64
N ALA A 13 6.59 5.95 -10.87
CA ALA A 13 5.76 6.31 -12.02
C ALA A 13 4.75 5.22 -12.39
N ALA A 14 5.06 3.92 -12.22
CA ALA A 14 4.11 2.83 -12.45
C ALA A 14 3.01 2.75 -11.36
N VAL A 15 3.36 3.01 -10.09
CA VAL A 15 2.40 3.13 -8.99
C VAL A 15 1.46 4.31 -9.20
N ALA A 16 2.03 5.46 -9.56
CA ALA A 16 1.27 6.68 -9.85
C ALA A 16 0.42 6.57 -11.13
N ALA A 17 0.94 5.95 -12.21
CA ALA A 17 0.24 5.84 -13.49
C ALA A 17 -0.96 4.86 -13.45
N HIS A 18 -1.01 3.97 -12.47
CA HIS A 18 -2.07 2.98 -12.32
C HIS A 18 -2.89 3.16 -11.04
N HIS A 19 -2.71 4.28 -10.32
CA HIS A 19 -3.41 4.57 -9.06
C HIS A 19 -3.31 3.45 -8.02
N TYR A 20 -2.18 2.73 -8.01
CA TYR A 20 -1.96 1.66 -7.03
C TYR A 20 -1.85 2.20 -5.61
N ASP A 21 -1.58 3.51 -5.47
CA ASP A 21 -1.61 4.27 -4.25
C ASP A 21 -2.99 4.29 -3.59
N LEU A 22 -4.00 4.73 -4.34
CA LEU A 22 -5.37 4.75 -3.86
C LEU A 22 -5.86 3.33 -3.53
N GLN A 23 -5.51 2.36 -4.38
CA GLN A 23 -5.91 0.97 -4.16
C GLN A 23 -5.40 0.42 -2.82
N TYR A 24 -4.10 0.60 -2.50
CA TYR A 24 -3.61 0.06 -1.24
C TYR A 24 -4.11 0.82 -0.02
N LEU A 25 -4.35 2.13 -0.14
CA LEU A 25 -4.90 2.93 0.95
C LEU A 25 -6.30 2.45 1.32
N LEU A 26 -7.15 2.20 0.31
CA LEU A 26 -8.48 1.63 0.52
C LEU A 26 -8.43 0.23 1.17
N TYR A 27 -7.51 -0.63 0.71
CA TYR A 27 -7.32 -1.94 1.36
C TYR A 27 -6.79 -1.83 2.78
N SER A 28 -5.93 -0.85 3.06
CA SER A 28 -5.41 -0.59 4.40
C SER A 28 -6.52 -0.16 5.35
N VAL A 29 -7.46 0.68 4.91
CA VAL A 29 -8.66 1.04 5.69
C VAL A 29 -9.56 -0.18 5.93
N ALA A 30 -9.82 -0.98 4.89
CA ALA A 30 -10.63 -2.18 5.03
C ALA A 30 -10.03 -3.17 6.04
N LEU A 31 -8.70 -3.39 5.95
CA LEU A 31 -7.96 -4.23 6.89
C LEU A 31 -8.00 -3.64 8.31
N HIS A 32 -7.78 -2.32 8.46
CA HIS A 32 -7.85 -1.65 9.75
C HIS A 32 -9.21 -1.87 10.44
N ARG A 33 -10.32 -1.68 9.71
CA ARG A 33 -11.67 -1.91 10.23
C ARG A 33 -11.88 -3.37 10.64
N HIS A 34 -11.42 -4.30 9.81
CA HIS A 34 -11.54 -5.73 10.10
C HIS A 34 -10.77 -6.12 11.36
N LEU A 35 -9.49 -5.74 11.47
CA LEU A 35 -8.65 -6.03 12.64
C LEU A 35 -9.23 -5.45 13.92
N ARG A 36 -9.79 -4.23 13.87
CA ARG A 36 -10.47 -3.61 15.02
C ARG A 36 -11.67 -4.43 15.53
N GLN A 37 -12.32 -5.20 14.65
CA GLN A 37 -13.47 -6.05 15.01
C GLN A 37 -13.03 -7.40 15.58
N VAL A 38 -11.95 -7.98 15.05
CA VAL A 38 -11.56 -9.38 15.33
C VAL A 38 -10.41 -9.51 16.33
N LEU A 39 -9.60 -8.47 16.54
CA LEU A 39 -8.42 -8.51 17.42
C LEU A 39 -8.63 -7.65 18.68
N PRO A 40 -8.80 -8.28 19.86
CA PRO A 40 -8.82 -7.55 21.13
C PRO A 40 -7.49 -6.83 21.38
N GLY A 41 -7.55 -5.56 21.79
CA GLY A 41 -6.35 -4.76 22.02
C GLY A 41 -5.62 -4.32 20.75
N TYR A 42 -6.33 -4.29 19.61
CA TYR A 42 -5.78 -3.81 18.35
C TYR A 42 -5.19 -2.40 18.47
N ASP A 43 -3.91 -2.31 18.12
CA ASP A 43 -3.15 -1.07 17.95
C ASP A 43 -2.64 -0.99 16.50
N PRO A 44 -3.11 -0.02 15.70
CA PRO A 44 -2.69 0.15 14.30
C PRO A 44 -1.18 0.30 14.11
N ALA A 45 -0.46 0.89 15.06
CA ALA A 45 0.99 1.13 14.92
C ALA A 45 1.80 -0.18 14.90
N THR A 46 1.30 -1.20 15.59
CA THR A 46 1.96 -2.50 15.76
C THR A 46 1.33 -3.60 14.91
N HIS A 47 0.01 -3.56 14.70
CA HIS A 47 -0.74 -4.68 14.11
C HIS A 47 -1.14 -4.48 12.65
N LEU A 48 -1.21 -3.25 12.13
CA LEU A 48 -1.64 -3.02 10.74
C LEU A 48 -0.59 -3.49 9.71
N GLY A 49 0.69 -3.39 10.07
CA GLY A 49 1.80 -3.80 9.20
C GLY A 49 2.03 -2.82 8.04
N GLY A 50 2.31 -3.36 6.85
CA GLY A 50 2.56 -2.60 5.62
C GLY A 50 1.99 -3.32 4.40
N VAL A 51 2.19 -2.73 3.23
CA VAL A 51 1.68 -3.17 1.93
C VAL A 51 2.82 -3.65 1.04
N LEU A 52 2.59 -4.74 0.33
CA LEU A 52 3.50 -5.27 -0.68
C LEU A 52 2.77 -5.43 -2.02
N TYR A 53 3.34 -4.84 -3.08
CA TYR A 53 2.95 -5.07 -4.46
C TYR A 53 4.01 -5.88 -5.19
N LEU A 54 3.60 -7.06 -5.66
CA LEU A 54 4.44 -7.98 -6.41
C LEU A 54 4.17 -7.85 -7.91
N PHE A 55 5.10 -7.24 -8.64
CA PHE A 55 5.10 -7.20 -10.09
C PHE A 55 5.68 -8.51 -10.63
N VAL A 56 4.81 -9.53 -10.75
CA VAL A 56 5.17 -10.93 -11.08
C VAL A 56 6.04 -11.07 -12.34
N ARG A 57 5.91 -10.18 -13.32
CA ARG A 57 6.74 -10.21 -14.55
C ARG A 57 8.17 -9.66 -14.39
N GLY A 58 8.46 -8.99 -13.28
CA GLY A 58 9.77 -8.43 -12.96
C GLY A 58 10.39 -9.05 -11.70
N LEU A 59 9.78 -10.11 -11.17
CA LEU A 59 10.29 -10.83 -10.00
C LEU A 59 11.49 -11.69 -10.44
N ASP A 60 12.67 -11.37 -9.95
CA ASP A 60 13.86 -12.21 -10.12
C ASP A 60 14.02 -13.16 -8.93
N ARG A 61 14.97 -14.10 -9.04
CA ARG A 61 15.22 -15.10 -7.98
C ARG A 61 15.85 -14.49 -6.73
N ASP A 62 16.45 -13.31 -6.85
CA ASP A 62 17.18 -12.64 -5.79
C ASP A 62 16.29 -11.68 -4.98
N GLY A 63 15.07 -11.37 -5.47
CA GLY A 63 14.04 -10.63 -4.73
C GLY A 63 14.22 -9.11 -4.72
N ASP A 64 15.29 -8.61 -5.34
CA ASP A 64 15.61 -7.18 -5.42
C ASP A 64 14.83 -6.47 -6.54
N HIS A 65 14.20 -7.24 -7.44
CA HIS A 65 13.39 -6.71 -8.53
C HIS A 65 11.93 -7.19 -8.42
N GLY A 66 10.99 -6.31 -8.77
CA GLY A 66 9.56 -6.64 -8.83
C GLY A 66 8.76 -6.51 -7.52
N VAL A 67 9.35 -6.16 -6.38
CA VAL A 67 8.60 -5.92 -5.11
C VAL A 67 8.55 -4.44 -4.72
N PHE A 68 7.37 -3.81 -4.77
CA PHE A 68 7.16 -2.48 -4.18
C PHE A 68 6.61 -2.68 -2.76
N ALA A 69 7.18 -1.96 -1.80
CA ALA A 69 6.74 -2.01 -0.41
C ALA A 69 6.38 -0.59 0.04
N ASP A 70 5.28 -0.48 0.78
CA ASP A 70 4.91 0.76 1.45
C ASP A 70 4.42 0.44 2.88
N ARG A 71 4.50 1.41 3.77
CA ARG A 71 3.93 1.32 5.11
C ARG A 71 3.15 2.60 5.38
N PRO A 72 1.83 2.61 5.15
CA PRO A 72 1.03 3.80 5.41
C PRO A 72 1.09 4.14 6.90
N GLU A 73 1.27 5.43 7.20
CA GLU A 73 1.22 5.89 8.59
C GLU A 73 -0.18 5.61 9.17
N PRO A 74 -0.27 5.09 10.41
CA PRO A 74 -1.56 4.85 11.06
C PRO A 74 -2.51 6.05 11.01
N ALA A 75 -1.97 7.25 11.22
CA ALA A 75 -2.73 8.50 11.19
C ALA A 75 -3.38 8.76 9.83
N LEU A 76 -2.71 8.41 8.72
CA LEU A 76 -3.28 8.52 7.38
C LEU A 76 -4.46 7.55 7.20
N VAL A 77 -4.31 6.32 7.66
CA VAL A 77 -5.37 5.29 7.57
C VAL A 77 -6.56 5.67 8.42
N GLU A 78 -6.35 6.24 9.61
CA GLU A 78 -7.42 6.74 10.49
C GLU A 78 -8.13 7.97 9.91
N ALA A 79 -7.40 8.88 9.29
CA ALA A 79 -8.00 10.04 8.62
C ALA A 79 -8.85 9.61 7.42
N LEU A 80 -8.37 8.65 6.62
CA LEU A 80 -9.14 8.06 5.51
C LEU A 80 -10.36 7.28 6.01
N ASP A 81 -10.23 6.53 7.10
CA ASP A 81 -11.34 5.86 7.76
C ASP A 81 -12.44 6.86 8.16
N ALA A 82 -12.06 7.97 8.78
CA ALA A 82 -12.98 9.04 9.17
C ALA A 82 -13.64 9.72 7.96
N LEU A 83 -12.87 9.95 6.89
CA LEU A 83 -13.39 10.51 5.63
C LEU A 83 -14.42 9.59 4.99
N LEU A 84 -14.14 8.28 4.91
CA LEU A 84 -15.04 7.28 4.32
C LEU A 84 -16.28 7.03 5.17
N ASP A 85 -16.20 7.25 6.49
CA ASP A 85 -17.36 7.23 7.38
C ASP A 85 -18.20 8.51 7.34
N GLY A 86 -17.80 9.52 6.55
CA GLY A 86 -18.47 10.82 6.51
C GLY A 86 -18.30 11.64 7.79
N ARG A 87 -17.30 11.30 8.62
CA ARG A 87 -16.95 12.00 9.88
C ARG A 87 -15.88 13.08 9.70
N ALA A 88 -15.33 13.22 8.50
CA ALA A 88 -14.36 14.27 8.20
C ALA A 88 -15.08 15.59 7.88
N GLU A 89 -14.81 16.64 8.65
CA GLU A 89 -15.25 18.00 8.32
C GLU A 89 -14.48 18.48 7.08
N THR A 90 -15.23 18.77 6.02
CA THR A 90 -14.69 19.44 4.83
C THR A 90 -14.50 20.91 5.20
N THR A 91 -13.32 21.28 5.69
CA THR A 91 -12.94 22.69 5.89
C THR A 91 -12.30 23.26 4.64
#